data_AF-A0A9X0BCK1-F1
#
_entry.id   AF-A0A9X0BCK1-F1
#
_cell.length_a   1.000
_cell.length_b   1.000
_cell.length_c   1.000
_cell.angle_alpha   90.00
_cell.angle_beta   90.00
_cell.angle_gamma   90.00
#
_symmetry.space_group_name_H-M   'P 1'
#
loop_
_entity.id
_entity.type
_entity.pdbx_description
1 polymer ?
#
loop_
_entity_poly.entity_id
_entity_poly.type
_entity_poly.pdbx_seq_one_letter_code
_entity_poly.pdbx_strand_id
1 'polypeptide(L)'
;MAESADTLRNTITKMTAARTPLQRKYSKRQVKPLSQTGILSIKDANRSIAEKKAKREKTAATKLRNQYKKKWGHSPPPEPTLPDLSSNDVELANIPDSELFCIVSKPLR
;
A
#
# COMPACT_ATOMS: atom_id res chain seq x y z
N MET A 1 -42.15 22.02 5.56
CA MET A 1 -41.37 22.58 4.44
C MET A 1 -39.98 21.93 4.26
N ALA A 2 -39.43 21.17 5.22
CA ALA A 2 -38.07 20.60 5.10
C ALA A 2 -37.97 19.33 4.24
N GLU A 3 -39.02 18.50 4.20
CA GLU A 3 -39.00 17.18 3.54
C GLU A 3 -38.84 17.24 2.00
N SER A 4 -39.25 18.34 1.38
CA SER A 4 -39.11 18.54 -0.08
C SER A 4 -37.67 18.84 -0.51
N ALA A 5 -36.87 19.45 0.36
CA ALA A 5 -35.47 19.76 0.07
C ALA A 5 -34.60 18.50 0.15
N ASP A 6 -34.89 17.61 1.09
CA ASP A 6 -34.11 16.39 1.31
C ASP A 6 -34.40 15.31 0.27
N THR A 7 -35.66 15.23 -0.20
CA THR A 7 -36.03 14.38 -1.34
C THR A 7 -35.35 14.84 -2.63
N LEU A 8 -35.26 16.16 -2.86
CA LEU A 8 -34.61 16.75 -4.03
C LEU A 8 -33.08 16.57 -4.01
N ARG A 9 -32.44 16.69 -2.84
CA ARG A 9 -31.01 16.37 -2.68
C ARG A 9 -30.72 14.90 -2.95
N ASN A 10 -31.58 14.00 -2.46
CA ASN A 10 -31.43 12.56 -2.66
C ASN A 10 -31.63 12.12 -4.12
N THR A 11 -32.49 12.78 -4.88
CA THR A 11 -32.64 12.51 -6.31
C THR A 11 -31.46 13.04 -7.11
N ILE A 12 -30.96 14.23 -6.80
CA ILE A 12 -29.75 14.78 -7.44
C ILE A 12 -28.55 13.86 -7.21
N THR A 13 -28.31 13.39 -5.98
CA THR A 13 -27.18 12.49 -5.68
C THR A 13 -27.27 11.16 -6.42
N LYS A 14 -28.47 10.59 -6.54
CA LYS A 14 -28.71 9.37 -7.33
C LYS A 14 -28.48 9.61 -8.83
N MET A 15 -28.93 10.72 -9.37
CA MET A 15 -28.68 11.10 -10.76
C MET A 15 -27.18 11.30 -11.02
N THR A 16 -26.46 11.98 -10.12
CA THR A 16 -25.01 12.17 -10.27
C THR A 16 -24.26 10.86 -10.16
N ALA A 17 -24.64 9.96 -9.24
CA ALA A 17 -24.04 8.64 -9.12
C ALA A 17 -24.28 7.75 -10.35
N ALA A 18 -25.45 7.87 -10.98
CA ALA A 18 -25.75 7.17 -12.24
C ALA A 18 -25.00 7.77 -13.44
N ARG A 19 -24.73 9.09 -13.42
CA ARG A 19 -23.97 9.80 -14.46
C ARG A 19 -22.46 9.67 -14.32
N THR A 20 -21.96 9.45 -13.10
CA THR A 20 -20.52 9.19 -12.92
C THR A 20 -20.18 7.91 -13.65
N PRO A 21 -19.21 7.93 -14.60
CA PRO A 21 -18.81 6.72 -15.28
C PRO A 21 -18.36 5.74 -14.20
N LEU A 22 -19.08 4.61 -14.08
CA LEU A 22 -18.66 3.50 -13.24
C LEU A 22 -17.21 3.23 -13.64
N GLN A 23 -16.26 3.54 -12.75
CA GLN A 23 -14.86 3.20 -12.97
C GLN A 23 -14.75 1.68 -12.96
N ARG A 24 -15.03 1.08 -14.12
CA ARG A 24 -14.99 -0.37 -14.32
C ARG A 24 -13.57 -0.78 -13.99
N LYS A 25 -13.40 -1.47 -12.87
CA LYS A 25 -12.17 -2.18 -12.57
C LYS A 25 -12.00 -3.20 -13.70
N TYR A 26 -11.00 -2.98 -14.55
CA TYR A 26 -10.70 -3.88 -15.65
C TYR A 26 -10.60 -5.31 -15.13
N SER A 27 -11.38 -6.23 -15.71
CA SER A 27 -11.26 -7.66 -15.39
C SER A 27 -9.89 -8.18 -15.85
N LYS A 28 -9.43 -9.31 -15.32
CA LYS A 28 -8.11 -9.87 -15.70
C LYS A 28 -7.93 -10.12 -17.20
N ARG A 29 -9.02 -10.26 -17.95
CA ARG A 29 -9.03 -10.49 -19.41
C ARG A 29 -9.24 -9.22 -20.23
N GLN A 30 -9.59 -8.10 -19.59
CA GLN A 30 -9.67 -6.82 -20.27
C GLN A 30 -8.27 -6.22 -20.35
N VAL A 31 -7.70 -6.25 -21.55
CA VAL A 31 -6.51 -5.48 -21.89
C VAL A 31 -6.90 -4.01 -21.75
N LYS A 32 -6.28 -3.29 -20.80
CA LYS A 32 -6.39 -1.82 -20.76
C LYS A 32 -6.10 -1.33 -22.18
N PRO A 33 -6.94 -0.48 -22.79
CA PRO A 33 -6.55 0.12 -24.06
C PRO A 33 -5.19 0.77 -23.81
N LEU A 34 -4.20 0.34 -24.57
CA LEU A 34 -2.93 1.05 -24.62
C LEU A 34 -3.28 2.50 -24.95
N SER A 35 -2.50 3.47 -24.45
CA SER A 35 -2.74 4.87 -24.78
C SER A 35 -2.85 5.04 -26.31
N GLN A 36 -3.37 6.16 -26.79
CA GLN A 36 -3.63 6.39 -28.22
C GLN A 36 -2.42 6.10 -29.15
N THR A 37 -1.21 6.00 -28.60
CA THR A 37 0.06 5.64 -29.28
C THR A 37 0.49 4.17 -29.15
N GLY A 38 -0.28 3.31 -28.47
CA GLY A 38 0.11 1.92 -28.18
C GLY A 38 1.15 1.77 -27.06
N ILE A 39 1.62 2.87 -26.46
CA ILE A 39 2.70 2.87 -25.48
C ILE A 39 2.12 3.02 -24.06
N LEU A 40 2.54 2.12 -23.16
CA LEU A 40 2.21 2.20 -21.73
C LEU A 40 2.83 3.48 -21.15
N SER A 41 2.04 4.30 -20.45
CA SER A 41 2.60 5.46 -19.77
C SER A 41 3.61 5.01 -18.70
N ILE A 42 4.67 5.80 -18.49
CA ILE A 42 5.67 5.52 -17.44
C ILE A 42 4.99 5.35 -16.08
N LYS A 43 3.96 6.15 -15.79
CA LYS A 43 3.18 6.07 -14.55
C LYS A 43 2.48 4.72 -14.40
N ASP A 44 1.83 4.23 -15.46
CA ASP A 44 1.16 2.93 -15.44
C ASP A 44 2.15 1.76 -15.33
N ALA A 45 3.31 1.87 -15.99
CA ALA A 45 4.39 0.89 -15.86
C ALA A 45 4.92 0.81 -14.43
N ASN A 46 5.23 1.95 -13.82
CA ASN A 46 5.69 2.04 -12.43
C ASN A 46 4.64 1.49 -11.46
N ARG A 47 3.36 1.82 -11.67
CA ARG A 47 2.25 1.26 -10.89
C ARG A 47 2.18 -0.26 -11.01
N SER A 48 2.29 -0.80 -12.22
CA SER A 48 2.27 -2.26 -12.46
C SER A 48 3.43 -2.97 -11.78
N ILE A 49 4.63 -2.38 -11.80
CA ILE A 49 5.81 -2.91 -11.09
C ILE A 49 5.57 -2.90 -9.57
N ALA A 50 5.08 -1.78 -9.03
CA ALA A 50 4.78 -1.65 -7.60
C ALA A 50 3.73 -2.68 -7.14
N GLU A 51 2.64 -2.84 -7.89
CA GLU A 51 1.60 -3.84 -7.60
C GLU A 51 2.17 -5.28 -7.63
N LYS A 52 3.04 -5.59 -8.60
CA LYS A 52 3.72 -6.90 -8.68
C LYS A 52 4.65 -7.13 -7.49
N LYS A 53 5.43 -6.13 -7.08
CA LYS A 53 6.32 -6.20 -5.91
C LYS A 53 5.52 -6.43 -4.63
N ALA A 54 4.51 -5.62 -4.37
CA ALA A 54 3.63 -5.76 -3.21
C ALA A 54 2.97 -7.15 -3.13
N LYS A 55 2.57 -7.71 -4.28
CA LYS A 55 2.01 -9.08 -4.32
C LYS A 55 3.07 -10.14 -3.96
N ARG A 56 4.29 -10.01 -4.48
CA ARG A 56 5.40 -10.92 -4.18
C ARG A 56 5.75 -10.87 -2.69
N GLU A 57 5.87 -9.67 -2.12
CA GLU A 57 6.13 -9.46 -0.70
C GLU A 57 5.05 -10.10 0.19
N LYS A 58 3.77 -9.87 -0.10
CA LYS A 58 2.66 -10.54 0.61
C LYS A 58 2.74 -12.07 0.52
N THR A 59 3.14 -12.59 -0.64
CA THR A 59 3.29 -14.04 -0.83
C THR A 59 4.50 -14.59 -0.08
N ALA A 60 5.61 -13.84 -0.02
CA ALA A 60 6.80 -14.21 0.75
C ALA A 60 6.51 -14.18 2.26
N ALA A 61 5.84 -13.13 2.74
CA ALA A 61 5.44 -13.01 4.14
C ALA A 61 4.53 -14.15 4.59
N THR A 62 3.54 -14.53 3.77
CA THR A 62 2.67 -15.68 4.08
C THR A 62 3.41 -17.01 4.08
N LYS A 63 4.35 -17.22 3.14
CA LYS A 63 5.21 -18.42 3.13
C LYS A 63 6.08 -18.50 4.39
N LEU A 64 6.73 -17.41 4.77
CA LEU A 64 7.54 -17.33 5.99
C LEU A 64 6.71 -17.63 7.23
N ARG A 65 5.52 -17.02 7.34
CA ARG A 65 4.58 -17.28 8.43
C ARG A 65 4.21 -18.77 8.53
N ASN A 66 3.93 -19.41 7.40
CA ASN A 66 3.58 -20.83 7.36
C ASN A 66 4.76 -21.73 7.72
N GLN A 67 5.98 -21.40 7.27
CA GLN A 67 7.19 -22.12 7.64
C GLN A 67 7.47 -22.01 9.14
N TYR A 68 7.32 -20.82 9.71
CA TYR A 68 7.44 -20.60 11.15
C TYR A 68 6.41 -21.44 11.91
N LYS A 69 5.14 -21.39 11.52
CA LYS A 69 4.08 -22.17 12.15
C LYS A 69 4.32 -23.68 12.04
N LYS A 70 4.87 -24.15 10.93
CA LYS A 70 5.24 -25.56 10.75
C LYS A 70 6.36 -25.98 11.71
N LYS A 71 7.34 -25.10 11.94
CA LYS A 71 8.50 -25.39 12.81
C LYS A 71 8.16 -25.30 14.30
N TRP A 72 7.34 -24.33 14.70
CA TRP A 72 7.11 -23.98 16.11
C TRP A 72 5.70 -24.26 16.62
N GLY A 73 4.76 -24.67 15.76
CA GLY A 73 3.39 -25.01 16.14
C GLY A 73 2.45 -23.81 16.35
N HIS A 74 2.97 -22.58 16.41
CA HIS A 74 2.18 -21.36 16.58
C HIS A 74 2.55 -20.28 15.55
N SER A 75 1.72 -19.23 15.45
CA SER A 75 2.05 -18.10 14.56
C SER A 75 3.25 -17.31 15.10
N PRO A 76 4.07 -16.72 14.21
CA PRO A 76 5.11 -15.78 14.64
C PRO A 76 4.47 -14.57 15.34
N PRO A 77 5.19 -13.95 16.30
CA PRO A 77 4.75 -12.71 16.93
C PRO A 77 4.59 -11.61 15.87
N PRO A 78 3.70 -10.62 16.09
CA PRO A 78 3.55 -9.49 15.19
C PRO A 78 4.89 -8.74 15.06
N GLU A 79 5.18 -8.22 13.86
CA GLU A 79 6.35 -7.39 13.66
C GLU A 79 6.29 -6.16 14.59
N PRO A 80 7.41 -5.80 15.23
CA PRO A 80 7.46 -4.62 16.07
C PRO A 80 7.09 -3.40 15.23
N THR A 81 6.11 -2.62 15.69
CA THR A 81 5.76 -1.36 15.05
C THR A 81 6.89 -0.39 15.34
N LEU A 82 7.81 -0.23 14.39
CA LEU A 82 8.79 0.84 14.49
C LEU A 82 8.02 2.17 14.47
N PRO A 83 8.33 3.11 15.37
CA PRO A 83 7.78 4.46 15.26
C PRO A 83 8.13 5.02 13.89
N ASP A 84 7.25 5.81 13.30
CA ASP A 84 7.49 6.52 12.04
C ASP A 84 8.69 7.45 12.22
N LEU A 85 9.89 6.92 12.01
CA LEU A 85 11.11 7.71 11.95
C LEU A 85 11.04 8.47 10.62
N SER A 86 10.52 9.69 10.69
CA SER A 86 10.69 10.66 9.61
C SER A 86 12.19 10.74 9.31
N SER A 87 12.57 10.67 8.04
CA SER A 87 13.94 10.42 7.55
C SER A 87 15.01 11.44 7.95
N ASN A 88 14.74 12.34 8.89
CA ASN A 88 15.65 13.40 9.32
C ASN A 88 16.57 13.00 10.49
N ASP A 89 16.32 11.86 11.17
CA ASP A 89 17.07 11.51 12.40
C ASP A 89 18.06 10.35 12.22
N VAL A 90 18.27 9.85 11.00
CA VAL A 90 19.22 8.76 10.72
C VAL A 90 20.50 9.35 10.13
N GLU A 91 21.38 9.85 10.99
CA GLU A 91 22.78 10.08 10.60
C GLU A 91 23.42 8.71 10.36
N LEU A 92 23.59 8.34 9.08
CA LEU A 92 24.43 7.20 8.71
C LEU A 92 25.87 7.52 9.08
N ALA A 93 26.28 7.16 10.29
CA ALA A 93 27.68 7.06 10.65
C ALA A 93 28.30 5.92 9.82
N ASN A 94 28.89 6.28 8.67
CA ASN A 94 29.77 5.41 7.91
C ASN A 94 31.04 5.16 8.75
N ILE A 95 31.07 4.01 9.43
CA ILE A 95 32.29 3.46 10.01
C ILE A 95 32.57 2.16 9.26
N PRO A 96 33.77 1.98 8.67
CA PRO A 96 34.11 0.76 7.96
C PRO A 96 34.34 -0.35 9.00
N ASP A 97 33.68 -1.48 8.74
CA ASP A 97 33.83 -2.76 9.41
C ASP A 97 33.42 -2.85 10.90
N SER A 98 32.59 -3.88 11.16
CA SER A 98 32.15 -4.44 12.45
C SER A 98 31.00 -3.76 13.21
N GLU A 99 29.89 -4.54 13.28
CA GLU A 99 28.81 -4.52 14.28
C GLU A 99 27.96 -3.24 14.41
N LEU A 100 26.74 -3.31 13.88
CA LEU A 100 25.68 -2.31 14.07
C LEU A 100 25.25 -2.25 15.54
N PHE A 101 25.89 -1.40 16.34
CA PHE A 101 25.36 -0.99 17.64
C PHE A 101 24.49 0.26 17.47
N CYS A 102 23.18 0.08 17.64
CA CYS A 102 22.27 1.23 17.80
C CYS A 102 22.48 1.85 19.18
N ILE A 103 23.26 2.94 19.25
CA ILE A 103 23.31 3.76 20.46
C ILE A 103 22.02 4.56 20.53
N VAL A 104 21.07 4.11 21.36
CA VAL A 104 19.89 4.91 21.75
C VAL A 104 20.36 5.95 22.76
N SER A 105 20.86 7.08 22.27
CA SER A 105 21.19 8.25 23.09
C SER A 105 19.90 8.96 23.51
N LYS A 106 19.24 8.45 24.57
CA LYS A 106 18.32 9.29 25.34
C LYS A 106 19.18 10.29 26.13
N PRO A 107 18.92 11.61 26.08
CA PRO A 107 19.50 12.51 27.06
C PRO A 107 18.91 12.15 28.44
N LEU A 108 19.79 11.83 29.39
CA LEU A 108 19.43 11.81 30.81
C LEU A 108 18.96 13.23 31.17
N ARG A 109 17.72 13.36 31.63
CA ARG A 109 17.28 14.54 32.38
C ARG A 109 17.82 14.45 33.80
#